data_AF-A0A935WNF7-F1
#
_entry.id   AF-A0A935WNF7-F1
#
_cell.length_a   1.000
_cell.length_b   1.000
_cell.length_c   1.000
_cell.angle_alpha   90.00
_cell.angle_beta   90.00
_cell.angle_gamma   90.00
#
_symmetry.space_group_name_H-M   'P 1'
#
loop_
_entity.id
_entity.type
_entity.pdbx_description
1 polymer ?
#
loop_
_entity_poly.entity_id
_entity_poly.type
_entity_poly.pdbx_seq_one_letter_code
_entity_poly.pdbx_strand_id
1 'polypeptide(L)'
;MRAWFSGASEKPTAGTNVAEQMAVAFEASQKGDYETALSIWGPLAQQGVGRAQNNIGACFAEGLGVDRDPALAIKWLTAAAASGDPVGQRNLAAAHFKGEGVEENPTRAAELYRAAAEQGDAAAQDMLSWMLLEGEIISSDQADSRRWAELAAAQGVAASMTRLGLIFHNALGVERNAVEAAKWWDKAAARGDADAQAMLGAAYHLGAGVPRDPVSALMWLLRGQYGGSQLATPFIDPVRASMSDADKDRAKKLAEMPLPEPVS
;
A
#
# COMPACT_ATOMS: atom_id res chain seq x y z
N MET A 1 7.60 1.79 34.43
CA MET A 1 7.15 0.66 33.58
C MET A 1 5.64 0.55 33.78
N ARG A 2 4.81 0.82 32.75
CA ARG A 2 3.34 0.85 32.90
C ARG A 2 2.82 -0.56 33.27
N ALA A 3 1.77 -0.62 34.09
CA ALA A 3 1.31 -1.85 34.78
C ALA A 3 0.98 -3.03 33.84
N TRP A 4 0.66 -2.73 32.58
CA TRP A 4 0.36 -3.71 31.52
C TRP A 4 1.55 -4.61 31.14
N PHE A 5 2.79 -4.22 31.47
CA PHE A 5 4.00 -5.01 31.21
C PHE A 5 4.48 -5.83 32.42
N SER A 6 3.98 -5.58 33.64
CA SER A 6 4.50 -6.16 34.89
C SER A 6 3.74 -7.40 35.41
N GLY A 7 2.96 -8.07 34.56
CA GLY A 7 2.45 -9.41 34.86
C GLY A 7 1.34 -9.52 35.91
N ALA A 8 0.69 -8.42 36.30
CA ALA A 8 -0.53 -8.47 37.11
C ALA A 8 -1.74 -8.16 36.22
N SER A 9 -2.23 -9.16 35.50
CA SER A 9 -3.57 -9.10 34.90
C SER A 9 -4.58 -9.72 35.87
N GLU A 10 -5.67 -9.00 36.15
CA GLU A 10 -6.87 -9.63 36.67
C GLU A 10 -7.26 -10.77 35.72
N LYS A 11 -7.61 -11.93 36.28
CA LYS A 11 -8.01 -13.11 35.50
C LYS A 11 -9.10 -12.68 34.50
N PRO A 12 -8.92 -12.93 33.20
CA PRO A 12 -9.95 -12.64 32.22
C PRO A 12 -11.24 -13.35 32.64
N THR A 13 -12.34 -12.62 32.66
CA THR A 13 -13.67 -13.20 32.83
C THR A 13 -13.84 -14.30 31.79
N ALA A 14 -14.16 -15.50 32.27
CA ALA A 14 -14.38 -16.66 31.43
C ALA A 14 -15.53 -16.36 30.45
N GLY A 15 -15.20 -16.19 29.16
CA GLY A 15 -16.23 -16.08 28.12
C GLY A 15 -15.87 -15.32 26.84
N THR A 16 -14.89 -14.41 26.83
CA THR A 16 -14.62 -13.59 25.63
C THR A 16 -13.65 -14.27 24.67
N ASN A 17 -14.04 -14.42 23.40
CA ASN A 17 -13.21 -15.00 22.36
C ASN A 17 -12.02 -14.07 22.04
N VAL A 18 -10.81 -14.60 21.79
CA VAL A 18 -9.62 -13.82 21.37
C VAL A 18 -9.96 -12.91 20.19
N ALA A 19 -10.78 -13.37 19.25
CA ALA A 19 -11.22 -12.57 18.11
C ALA A 19 -12.03 -11.32 18.52
N GLU A 20 -12.93 -11.45 19.50
CA GLU A 20 -13.73 -10.33 20.01
C GLU A 20 -12.85 -9.32 20.75
N GLN A 21 -11.91 -9.80 21.57
CA GLN A 21 -10.94 -8.95 22.25
C GLN A 21 -10.09 -8.16 21.25
N MET A 22 -9.59 -8.84 20.20
CA MET A 22 -8.83 -8.20 19.13
C MET A 22 -9.66 -7.14 18.39
N ALA A 23 -10.95 -7.40 18.14
CA ALA A 23 -11.84 -6.44 17.49
C ALA A 23 -12.07 -5.18 18.35
N VAL A 24 -12.32 -5.35 19.66
CA VAL A 24 -12.48 -4.24 20.61
C VAL A 24 -11.21 -3.39 20.68
N ALA A 25 -10.05 -4.03 20.79
CA ALA A 25 -8.77 -3.34 20.83
C ALA A 25 -8.47 -2.59 19.52
N PHE A 26 -8.81 -3.19 18.37
CA PHE A 26 -8.69 -2.54 17.07
C PHE A 26 -9.59 -1.32 16.95
N GLU A 27 -10.86 -1.43 17.37
CA GLU A 27 -11.79 -0.29 17.37
C GLU A 27 -11.31 0.83 18.30
N ALA A 28 -10.81 0.51 19.49
CA ALA A 28 -10.22 1.49 20.40
C ALA A 28 -9.04 2.22 19.76
N SER A 29 -8.14 1.48 19.08
CA SER A 29 -6.98 2.07 18.39
C SER A 29 -7.38 3.02 17.25
N GLN A 30 -8.43 2.69 16.49
CA GLN A 30 -8.95 3.58 15.44
C GLN A 30 -9.51 4.89 16.00
N LYS A 31 -9.94 4.91 17.27
CA LYS A 31 -10.38 6.11 17.98
C LYS A 31 -9.24 6.85 18.69
N GLY A 32 -8.00 6.35 18.58
CA GLY A 32 -6.84 6.88 19.29
C GLY A 32 -6.73 6.46 20.77
N ASP A 33 -7.63 5.60 21.26
CA ASP A 33 -7.58 5.06 22.62
C ASP A 33 -6.62 3.86 22.69
N TYR A 34 -5.32 4.20 22.60
CA TYR A 34 -4.26 3.22 22.68
C TYR A 34 -4.06 2.68 24.10
N GLU A 35 -4.55 3.35 25.14
CA GLU A 35 -4.51 2.81 26.50
C GLU A 35 -5.39 1.56 26.60
N THR A 36 -6.65 1.66 26.18
CA THR A 36 -7.55 0.50 26.11
C THR A 36 -7.00 -0.56 25.16
N ALA A 37 -6.55 -0.19 23.96
CA ALA A 37 -6.03 -1.15 22.99
C ALA A 37 -4.83 -1.94 23.54
N LEU A 38 -3.87 -1.26 24.19
CA LEU A 38 -2.69 -1.90 24.79
C LEU A 38 -3.04 -2.75 26.01
N SER A 39 -4.04 -2.37 26.80
CA SER A 39 -4.52 -3.19 27.93
C SER A 39 -5.02 -4.56 27.49
N ILE A 40 -5.58 -4.66 26.28
CA ILE A 40 -6.10 -5.90 25.69
C ILE A 40 -5.01 -6.63 24.90
N TRP A 41 -4.26 -5.93 24.05
CA TRP A 41 -3.20 -6.54 23.26
C TRP A 41 -2.06 -7.07 24.13
N GLY A 42 -1.71 -6.42 25.23
CA GLY A 42 -0.60 -6.81 26.11
C GLY A 42 -0.66 -8.27 26.56
N PRO A 43 -1.72 -8.70 27.26
CA PRO A 43 -1.91 -10.10 27.67
C PRO A 43 -1.96 -11.07 26.48
N LEU A 44 -2.62 -10.70 25.37
CA LEU A 44 -2.70 -11.55 24.17
C LEU A 44 -1.34 -11.75 23.49
N ALA A 45 -0.53 -10.68 23.43
CA ALA A 45 0.81 -10.74 22.87
C ALA A 45 1.74 -11.61 23.70
N GLN A 46 1.60 -11.59 25.03
CA GLN A 46 2.31 -12.50 25.94
C GLN A 46 1.88 -13.97 25.77
N GLN A 47 0.63 -14.22 25.32
CA GLN A 47 0.13 -15.55 24.98
C GLN A 47 0.52 -16.01 23.58
N GLY A 48 1.28 -15.21 22.82
CA GLY A 48 1.74 -15.57 21.48
C GLY A 48 0.77 -15.24 20.35
N VAL A 49 -0.27 -14.43 20.60
CA VAL A 49 -1.18 -13.97 19.53
C VAL A 49 -0.43 -13.01 18.60
N GLY A 50 -0.05 -13.50 17.42
CA GLY A 50 0.81 -12.78 16.47
C GLY A 50 0.32 -11.38 16.11
N ARG A 51 -0.97 -11.22 15.81
CA ARG A 51 -1.53 -9.91 15.49
C ARG A 51 -1.44 -8.93 16.67
N ALA A 52 -1.60 -9.40 17.90
CA ALA A 52 -1.43 -8.55 19.09
C ALA A 52 0.02 -8.13 19.26
N GLN A 53 0.97 -9.06 19.06
CA GLN A 53 2.41 -8.75 19.05
C GLN A 53 2.75 -7.71 17.99
N ASN A 54 2.23 -7.86 16.77
CA ASN A 54 2.40 -6.88 15.71
C ASN A 54 1.89 -5.49 16.12
N ASN A 55 0.68 -5.43 16.68
CA ASN A 55 0.06 -4.16 17.04
C ASN A 55 0.85 -3.45 18.16
N ILE A 56 1.35 -4.18 19.15
CA ILE A 56 2.25 -3.61 20.17
C ILE A 56 3.56 -3.13 19.54
N GLY A 57 4.13 -3.90 18.60
CA GLY A 57 5.32 -3.51 17.84
C GLY A 57 5.11 -2.18 17.12
N ALA A 58 3.98 -2.02 16.42
CA ALA A 58 3.60 -0.77 15.76
C ALA A 58 3.44 0.39 16.76
N CYS A 59 2.82 0.16 17.93
CA CYS A 59 2.71 1.18 18.95
C CYS A 59 4.06 1.69 19.43
N PHE A 60 5.05 0.82 19.61
CA PHE A 60 6.41 1.24 19.97
C PHE A 60 7.17 1.91 18.81
N ALA A 61 6.95 1.49 17.56
CA ALA A 61 7.59 2.09 16.39
C ALA A 61 7.17 3.56 16.20
N GLU A 62 5.87 3.82 16.41
CA GLU A 62 5.24 5.12 16.14
C GLU A 62 4.99 5.97 17.40
N GLY A 63 5.18 5.41 18.60
CA GLY A 63 4.91 6.10 19.86
C GLY A 63 3.41 6.26 20.17
N LEU A 64 2.59 5.27 19.79
CA LEU A 64 1.13 5.31 19.94
C LEU A 64 0.72 4.79 21.31
N GLY A 65 0.38 5.71 22.22
CA GLY A 65 0.02 5.39 23.60
C GLY A 65 1.19 4.95 24.49
N VAL A 66 2.40 4.84 23.95
CA VAL A 66 3.66 4.53 24.65
C VAL A 66 4.78 5.43 24.11
N ASP A 67 5.87 5.56 24.86
CA ASP A 67 7.05 6.24 24.34
C ASP A 67 7.62 5.44 23.16
N ARG A 68 8.02 6.15 22.10
CA ARG A 68 8.62 5.54 20.91
C ARG A 68 9.90 4.80 21.29
N ASP A 69 9.96 3.51 20.97
CA ASP A 69 11.11 2.63 21.20
C ASP A 69 11.27 1.66 20.02
N PRO A 70 12.05 2.04 18.99
CA PRO A 70 12.26 1.21 17.81
C PRO A 70 12.88 -0.15 18.13
N ALA A 71 13.75 -0.24 19.14
CA ALA A 71 14.39 -1.51 19.49
C ALA A 71 13.38 -2.49 20.11
N LEU A 72 12.46 -1.99 20.94
CA LEU A 72 11.38 -2.81 21.48
C LEU A 72 10.32 -3.15 20.42
N ALA A 73 10.06 -2.23 19.48
CA ALA A 73 9.21 -2.51 18.33
C ALA A 73 9.72 -3.73 17.55
N ILE A 74 11.01 -3.77 17.22
CA ILE A 74 11.62 -4.90 16.49
C ILE A 74 11.47 -6.22 17.24
N LYS A 75 11.61 -6.24 18.57
CA LYS A 75 11.40 -7.46 19.36
C LYS A 75 9.99 -8.01 19.19
N TRP A 76 8.97 -7.14 19.27
CA TRP A 76 7.58 -7.53 19.11
C TRP A 76 7.22 -7.92 17.67
N LEU A 77 7.72 -7.16 16.68
CA LEU A 77 7.52 -7.49 15.27
C LEU A 77 8.21 -8.80 14.89
N THR A 78 9.38 -9.09 15.46
CA THR A 78 10.07 -10.38 15.30
C THR A 78 9.24 -11.53 15.87
N ALA A 79 8.66 -11.36 17.06
CA ALA A 79 7.77 -12.36 17.64
C ALA A 79 6.52 -12.57 16.77
N ALA A 80 5.90 -11.48 16.29
CA ALA A 80 4.74 -11.54 15.41
C ALA A 80 5.05 -12.28 14.10
N ALA A 81 6.17 -11.95 13.47
CA ALA A 81 6.61 -12.61 12.24
C ALA A 81 6.88 -14.11 12.47
N ALA A 82 7.51 -14.47 13.60
CA ALA A 82 7.77 -15.86 13.98
C ALA A 82 6.48 -16.66 14.28
N SER A 83 5.43 -15.99 14.76
CA SER A 83 4.11 -16.59 14.95
C SER A 83 3.30 -16.75 13.65
N GLY A 84 3.85 -16.28 12.52
CA GLY A 84 3.22 -16.37 11.21
C GLY A 84 2.26 -15.22 10.89
N ASP A 85 2.17 -14.16 11.69
CA ASP A 85 1.29 -13.03 11.37
C ASP A 85 1.80 -12.28 10.11
N PRO A 86 1.01 -12.20 9.02
CA PRO A 86 1.50 -11.63 7.76
C PRO A 86 1.75 -10.12 7.86
N VAL A 87 1.00 -9.41 8.71
CA VAL A 87 1.23 -7.97 8.94
C VAL A 87 2.50 -7.75 9.77
N GLY A 88 2.74 -8.59 10.78
CA GLY A 88 4.00 -8.63 11.53
C GLY A 88 5.22 -8.91 10.63
N GLN A 89 5.10 -9.87 9.72
CA GLN A 89 6.14 -10.14 8.72
C GLN A 89 6.39 -8.93 7.83
N ARG A 90 5.34 -8.30 7.28
CA ARG A 90 5.44 -7.08 6.47
C ARG A 90 6.07 -5.91 7.24
N ASN A 91 5.65 -5.67 8.48
CA ASN A 91 6.14 -4.55 9.27
C ASN A 91 7.61 -4.77 9.68
N LEU A 92 8.01 -6.01 10.00
CA LEU A 92 9.41 -6.35 10.22
C LEU A 92 10.23 -6.22 8.92
N ALA A 93 9.66 -6.58 7.77
CA ALA A 93 10.29 -6.38 6.47
C ALA A 93 10.57 -4.90 6.21
N ALA A 94 9.58 -4.03 6.45
CA ALA A 94 9.73 -2.59 6.29
C ALA A 94 10.83 -2.02 7.21
N ALA A 95 10.91 -2.50 8.45
CA ALA A 95 11.95 -2.06 9.37
C ALA A 95 13.36 -2.47 8.93
N HIS A 96 13.55 -3.71 8.47
CA HIS A 96 14.80 -4.15 7.86
C HIS A 96 15.11 -3.40 6.56
N PHE A 97 14.11 -3.07 5.76
CA PHE A 97 14.31 -2.34 4.51
C PHE A 97 14.84 -0.92 4.75
N LYS A 98 14.42 -0.27 5.84
CA LYS A 98 14.80 1.12 6.16
C LYS A 98 15.91 1.24 7.22
N GLY A 99 16.30 0.15 7.87
CA GLY A 99 17.19 0.18 9.03
C GLY A 99 16.57 0.84 10.28
N GLU A 100 15.25 0.77 10.45
CA GLU A 100 14.55 1.40 11.58
C GLU A 100 14.56 0.49 12.81
N GLY A 101 15.39 0.80 13.81
CA GLY A 101 15.49 0.03 15.05
C GLY A 101 16.21 -1.33 14.92
N VAL A 102 16.61 -1.69 13.70
CA VAL A 102 17.39 -2.86 13.33
C VAL A 102 18.37 -2.48 12.22
N GLU A 103 19.45 -3.24 12.04
CA GLU A 103 20.36 -3.05 10.91
C GLU A 103 19.60 -3.23 9.58
N GLU A 104 19.88 -2.34 8.63
CA GLU A 104 19.31 -2.39 7.29
C GLU A 104 19.72 -3.69 6.60
N ASN A 105 18.73 -4.43 6.10
CA ASN A 105 18.95 -5.68 5.40
C ASN A 105 17.83 -5.89 4.35
N PRO A 106 17.99 -5.33 3.14
CA PRO A 106 16.99 -5.43 2.08
C PRO A 106 16.70 -6.87 1.64
N THR A 107 17.70 -7.76 1.68
CA THR A 107 17.52 -9.19 1.36
C THR A 107 16.62 -9.86 2.39
N ARG A 108 16.84 -9.62 3.68
CA ARG A 108 15.98 -10.13 4.74
C ARG A 108 14.57 -9.54 4.66
N ALA A 109 14.45 -8.27 4.28
CA ALA A 109 13.16 -7.65 4.02
C ALA A 109 12.41 -8.36 2.89
N ALA A 110 13.08 -8.68 1.78
CA ALA A 110 12.46 -9.38 0.66
C ALA A 110 11.93 -10.78 1.05
N GLU A 111 12.65 -11.53 1.89
CA GLU A 111 12.17 -12.82 2.42
C GLU A 111 10.88 -12.66 3.25
N LEU A 112 10.84 -11.65 4.11
CA LEU A 112 9.69 -11.38 4.98
C LEU A 112 8.49 -10.85 4.19
N TYR A 113 8.71 -9.97 3.20
CA TYR A 113 7.65 -9.55 2.28
C TYR A 113 7.10 -10.74 1.50
N ARG A 114 7.95 -11.66 1.05
CA ARG A 114 7.48 -12.89 0.39
C ARG A 114 6.63 -13.75 1.30
N ALA A 115 7.07 -13.99 2.54
CA ALA A 115 6.29 -14.76 3.50
C ALA A 115 4.90 -14.13 3.77
N ALA A 116 4.81 -12.80 3.84
CA ALA A 116 3.54 -12.09 4.00
C ALA A 116 2.68 -12.14 2.74
N ALA A 117 3.29 -11.99 1.56
CA ALA A 117 2.62 -12.01 0.26
C ALA A 117 1.97 -13.37 -0.04
N GLU A 118 2.66 -14.46 0.29
CA GLU A 118 2.17 -15.84 0.17
C GLU A 118 0.93 -16.12 1.03
N GLN A 119 0.76 -15.34 2.11
CA GLN A 119 -0.42 -15.39 2.99
C GLN A 119 -1.53 -14.41 2.59
N GLY A 120 -1.37 -13.72 1.46
CA GLY A 120 -2.38 -12.81 0.92
C GLY A 120 -2.25 -11.36 1.34
N ASP A 121 -1.20 -10.93 2.06
CA ASP A 121 -1.06 -9.52 2.43
C ASP A 121 -0.81 -8.65 1.18
N ALA A 122 -1.82 -7.85 0.82
CA ALA A 122 -1.83 -7.08 -0.43
C ALA A 122 -0.67 -6.07 -0.55
N ALA A 123 -0.27 -5.45 0.56
CA ALA A 123 0.85 -4.49 0.55
C ALA A 123 2.19 -5.20 0.40
N ALA A 124 2.35 -6.38 1.00
CA ALA A 124 3.52 -7.21 0.79
C ALA A 124 3.59 -7.77 -0.64
N GLN A 125 2.45 -8.13 -1.24
CA GLN A 125 2.37 -8.52 -2.66
C GLN A 125 2.80 -7.38 -3.59
N ASP A 126 2.34 -6.15 -3.33
CA ASP A 126 2.75 -4.96 -4.09
C ASP A 126 4.27 -4.71 -4.00
N MET A 127 4.82 -4.78 -2.79
CA MET A 127 6.24 -4.59 -2.55
C MET A 127 7.08 -5.69 -3.22
N LEU A 128 6.68 -6.96 -3.08
CA LEU A 128 7.38 -8.07 -3.73
C LEU A 128 7.33 -7.97 -5.25
N SER A 129 6.19 -7.55 -5.81
CA SER A 129 6.07 -7.26 -7.24
C SER A 129 7.08 -6.21 -7.70
N TRP A 130 7.21 -5.10 -6.96
CA TRP A 130 8.20 -4.07 -7.27
C TRP A 130 9.64 -4.61 -7.19
N MET A 131 10.00 -5.32 -6.12
CA MET A 131 11.34 -5.87 -5.95
C MET A 131 11.74 -6.83 -7.08
N LEU A 132 10.81 -7.69 -7.52
CA LEU A 132 11.01 -8.62 -8.64
C LEU A 132 11.06 -7.90 -9.99
N LEU A 133 10.40 -6.76 -10.13
CA LEU A 133 10.44 -5.99 -11.37
C LEU A 133 11.80 -5.30 -11.55
N GLU A 134 12.27 -4.60 -10.51
CA GLU A 134 13.52 -3.84 -10.54
C GLU A 134 14.74 -4.77 -10.56
N GLY A 135 14.71 -5.86 -9.80
CA GLY A 135 15.82 -6.82 -9.79
C GLY A 135 17.05 -6.39 -8.99
N GLU A 136 17.01 -5.25 -8.30
CA GLU A 136 18.16 -4.71 -7.56
C GLU A 136 18.42 -5.44 -6.23
N ILE A 137 17.35 -5.82 -5.52
CA ILE A 137 17.41 -6.44 -4.18
C ILE A 137 17.38 -7.97 -4.27
N ILE A 138 16.54 -8.50 -5.15
CA ILE A 138 16.40 -9.92 -5.46
C ILE A 138 16.43 -10.06 -6.98
N SER A 139 16.82 -11.24 -7.49
CA SER A 139 16.85 -11.49 -8.93
C SER A 139 15.52 -11.14 -9.59
N SER A 140 15.58 -10.39 -10.69
CA SER A 140 14.39 -10.01 -11.44
C SER A 140 13.64 -11.24 -11.96
N ASP A 141 12.32 -11.20 -11.84
CA ASP A 141 11.40 -12.12 -12.50
C ASP A 141 10.14 -11.36 -12.90
N GLN A 142 10.07 -10.97 -14.18
CA GLN A 142 8.96 -10.16 -14.69
C GLN A 142 7.63 -10.92 -14.69
N ALA A 143 7.65 -12.25 -14.83
CA ALA A 143 6.43 -13.04 -14.83
C ALA A 143 5.87 -13.17 -13.41
N ASP A 144 6.73 -13.44 -12.43
CA ASP A 144 6.31 -13.51 -11.03
C ASP A 144 5.97 -12.12 -10.47
N SER A 145 6.72 -11.08 -10.85
CA SER A 145 6.37 -9.69 -10.55
C SER A 145 4.95 -9.35 -10.99
N ARG A 146 4.58 -9.69 -12.23
CA ARG A 146 3.23 -9.46 -12.76
C ARG A 146 2.20 -10.22 -11.93
N ARG A 147 2.44 -11.50 -11.62
CA ARG A 147 1.53 -12.32 -10.81
C ARG A 147 1.26 -11.68 -9.45
N TRP A 148 2.29 -11.19 -8.76
CA TRP A 148 2.11 -10.52 -7.47
C TRP A 148 1.36 -9.19 -7.59
N ALA A 149 1.61 -8.41 -8.65
CA ALA A 149 0.83 -7.20 -8.91
C ALA A 149 -0.64 -7.51 -9.21
N GLU A 150 -0.94 -8.58 -9.96
CA GLU A 150 -2.32 -9.03 -10.23
C GLU A 150 -3.06 -9.39 -8.94
N LEU A 151 -2.40 -10.10 -8.01
CA LEU A 151 -2.97 -10.44 -6.70
C LEU A 151 -3.23 -9.20 -5.83
N ALA A 152 -2.28 -8.28 -5.75
CA ALA A 152 -2.45 -7.03 -5.01
C ALA A 152 -3.53 -6.13 -5.64
N ALA A 153 -3.57 -6.04 -6.98
CA ALA A 153 -4.58 -5.29 -7.70
C ALA A 153 -5.99 -5.87 -7.51
N ALA A 154 -6.14 -7.20 -7.46
CA ALA A 154 -7.43 -7.85 -7.14
C ALA A 154 -7.95 -7.47 -5.75
N GLN A 155 -7.05 -7.10 -4.82
CA GLN A 155 -7.38 -6.60 -3.49
C GLN A 155 -7.53 -5.07 -3.42
N GLY A 156 -7.45 -4.39 -4.57
CA GLY A 156 -7.68 -2.94 -4.67
C GLY A 156 -6.43 -2.08 -4.52
N VAL A 157 -5.21 -2.65 -4.52
CA VAL A 157 -3.97 -1.86 -4.42
C VAL A 157 -3.73 -1.10 -5.74
N ALA A 158 -3.94 0.22 -5.69
CA ALA A 158 -3.87 1.07 -6.87
C ALA A 158 -2.44 1.15 -7.46
N ALA A 159 -1.40 1.19 -6.63
CA ALA A 159 -0.01 1.19 -7.08
C ALA A 159 0.34 -0.06 -7.91
N SER A 160 -0.21 -1.23 -7.54
CA SER A 160 -0.06 -2.47 -8.33
C SER A 160 -0.82 -2.41 -9.66
N MET A 161 -1.99 -1.79 -9.69
CA MET A 161 -2.70 -1.52 -10.95
C MET A 161 -1.87 -0.59 -11.85
N THR A 162 -1.27 0.47 -11.30
CA THR A 162 -0.35 1.35 -12.04
C THR A 162 0.83 0.57 -12.62
N ARG A 163 1.43 -0.31 -11.81
CA ARG A 163 2.53 -1.20 -12.25
C ARG A 163 2.11 -2.17 -13.35
N LEU A 164 0.91 -2.76 -13.28
CA LEU A 164 0.39 -3.60 -14.37
C LEU A 164 0.27 -2.80 -15.66
N GLY A 165 -0.18 -1.55 -15.59
CA GLY A 165 -0.19 -0.68 -16.74
C GLY A 165 1.19 -0.44 -17.34
N LEU A 166 2.20 -0.20 -16.50
CA LEU A 166 3.60 -0.08 -16.91
C LEU A 166 4.16 -1.37 -17.53
N ILE A 167 3.83 -2.54 -16.97
CA ILE A 167 4.24 -3.85 -17.46
C ILE A 167 3.77 -4.05 -18.92
N PHE A 168 2.49 -3.80 -19.20
CA PHE A 168 1.94 -3.91 -20.56
C PHE A 168 2.44 -2.81 -21.50
N HIS A 169 2.67 -1.60 -21.01
CA HIS A 169 3.19 -0.50 -21.82
C HIS A 169 4.64 -0.75 -22.28
N ASN A 170 5.48 -1.21 -21.36
CA ASN A 170 6.92 -1.39 -21.57
C ASN A 170 7.29 -2.80 -22.05
N ALA A 171 6.32 -3.70 -22.20
CA ALA A 171 6.55 -5.10 -22.59
C ALA A 171 7.48 -5.86 -21.62
N LEU A 172 7.22 -5.72 -20.31
CA LEU A 172 8.00 -6.37 -19.26
C LEU A 172 7.46 -7.78 -19.02
N GLY A 173 8.03 -8.78 -19.68
CA GLY A 173 7.63 -10.18 -19.54
C GLY A 173 6.26 -10.50 -20.17
N VAL A 174 5.74 -9.58 -20.98
CA VAL A 174 4.50 -9.68 -21.78
C VAL A 174 4.68 -8.97 -23.11
N GLU A 175 3.82 -9.26 -24.08
CA GLU A 175 3.73 -8.44 -25.29
C GLU A 175 3.21 -7.04 -24.96
N ARG A 176 3.71 -6.03 -25.69
CA ARG A 176 3.24 -4.66 -25.54
C ARG A 176 1.75 -4.58 -25.86
N ASN A 177 0.96 -4.06 -24.92
CA ASN A 177 -0.48 -3.89 -25.12
C ASN A 177 -0.96 -2.57 -24.51
N ALA A 178 -1.11 -1.55 -25.36
CA ALA A 178 -1.54 -0.22 -24.92
C ALA A 178 -2.99 -0.22 -24.38
N VAL A 179 -3.86 -1.09 -24.89
CA VAL A 179 -5.26 -1.20 -24.42
C VAL A 179 -5.29 -1.76 -23.00
N GLU A 180 -4.54 -2.83 -22.71
CA GLU A 180 -4.43 -3.36 -21.36
C GLU A 180 -3.74 -2.37 -20.42
N ALA A 181 -2.71 -1.67 -20.89
CA ALA A 181 -2.06 -0.64 -20.10
C ALA A 181 -3.05 0.46 -19.65
N ALA A 182 -3.82 0.99 -20.60
CA ALA A 182 -4.82 2.02 -20.31
C ALA A 182 -5.94 1.52 -19.41
N LYS A 183 -6.40 0.27 -19.55
CA LYS A 183 -7.39 -0.34 -18.64
C LYS A 183 -6.90 -0.42 -17.20
N TRP A 184 -5.64 -0.77 -16.97
CA TRP A 184 -5.08 -0.84 -15.63
C TRP A 184 -4.87 0.54 -15.03
N TRP A 185 -4.37 1.50 -15.81
CA TRP A 185 -4.26 2.89 -15.37
C TRP A 185 -5.63 3.52 -15.09
N ASP A 186 -6.68 3.20 -15.84
CA ASP A 186 -8.05 3.62 -15.56
C ASP A 186 -8.54 3.13 -14.18
N LYS A 187 -8.36 1.83 -13.89
CA LYS A 187 -8.72 1.25 -12.58
C LYS A 187 -7.96 1.89 -11.41
N ALA A 188 -6.68 2.20 -11.59
CA ALA A 188 -5.83 2.84 -10.60
C ALA A 188 -6.18 4.33 -10.42
N ALA A 189 -6.41 5.04 -11.53
CA ALA A 189 -6.75 6.46 -11.55
C ALA A 189 -8.10 6.73 -10.87
N ALA A 190 -9.08 5.84 -11.05
CA ALA A 190 -10.36 5.85 -10.35
C ALA A 190 -10.23 5.64 -8.83
N ARG A 191 -9.11 5.08 -8.36
CA ARG A 191 -8.77 4.93 -6.94
C ARG A 191 -7.87 6.04 -6.41
N GLY A 192 -7.59 7.06 -7.22
CA GLY A 192 -6.82 8.23 -6.80
C GLY A 192 -5.30 8.09 -6.95
N ASP A 193 -4.80 7.04 -7.60
CA ASP A 193 -3.37 6.92 -7.85
C ASP A 193 -2.87 8.01 -8.81
N ALA A 194 -2.04 8.92 -8.32
CA ALA A 194 -1.64 10.11 -9.04
C ALA A 194 -0.81 9.79 -10.30
N ASP A 195 0.05 8.78 -10.24
CA ASP A 195 0.87 8.36 -11.37
C ASP A 195 0.03 7.68 -12.45
N ALA A 196 -0.94 6.85 -12.08
CA ALA A 196 -1.91 6.32 -13.05
C ALA A 196 -2.76 7.41 -13.70
N GLN A 197 -3.18 8.43 -12.94
CA GLN A 197 -3.89 9.57 -13.51
C GLN A 197 -3.03 10.29 -14.55
N ALA A 198 -1.74 10.52 -14.25
CA ALA A 198 -0.81 11.09 -15.21
C ALA A 198 -0.64 10.21 -16.47
N MET A 199 -0.43 8.91 -16.28
CA MET A 199 -0.25 7.94 -17.38
C MET A 199 -1.49 7.81 -18.26
N LEU A 200 -2.68 7.75 -17.65
CA LEU A 200 -3.94 7.72 -18.37
C LEU A 200 -4.20 9.03 -19.13
N GLY A 201 -3.87 10.17 -18.52
CA GLY A 201 -3.94 11.46 -19.18
C GLY A 201 -3.03 11.54 -20.42
N ALA A 202 -1.80 11.04 -20.31
CA ALA A 202 -0.88 10.90 -21.44
C ALA A 202 -1.42 9.92 -22.50
N ALA A 203 -2.04 8.80 -22.08
CA ALA A 203 -2.66 7.84 -22.98
C ALA A 203 -3.80 8.47 -23.82
N TYR A 204 -4.68 9.26 -23.20
CA TYR A 204 -5.71 10.03 -23.90
C TYR A 204 -5.12 11.11 -24.83
N HIS A 205 -4.03 11.76 -24.44
CA HIS A 205 -3.37 12.74 -25.31
C HIS A 205 -2.81 12.08 -26.58
N LEU A 206 -2.12 10.95 -26.42
CA LEU A 206 -1.44 10.25 -27.51
C LEU A 206 -2.38 9.38 -28.34
N GLY A 207 -3.51 8.95 -27.78
CA GLY A 207 -4.40 7.95 -28.38
C GLY A 207 -3.87 6.53 -28.18
N ALA A 208 -3.16 6.28 -27.09
CA ALA A 208 -2.49 5.01 -26.83
C ALA A 208 -3.42 4.08 -26.03
N GLY A 209 -4.06 3.13 -26.71
CA GLY A 209 -4.97 2.16 -26.08
C GLY A 209 -6.36 2.71 -25.73
N VAL A 210 -6.54 4.03 -25.82
CA VAL A 210 -7.81 4.76 -25.72
C VAL A 210 -7.91 5.76 -26.88
N PRO A 211 -9.13 6.10 -27.36
CA PRO A 211 -9.30 7.17 -28.33
C PRO A 211 -8.76 8.51 -27.81
N ARG A 212 -8.25 9.34 -28.71
CA ARG A 212 -7.80 10.69 -28.31
C ARG A 212 -8.95 11.51 -27.78
N ASP A 213 -8.77 12.08 -26.59
CA ASP A 213 -9.72 13.01 -25.97
C ASP A 213 -8.94 14.06 -25.16
N PRO A 214 -8.76 15.28 -25.69
CA PRO A 214 -8.04 16.34 -25.00
C PRO A 214 -8.67 16.76 -23.67
N VAL A 215 -9.99 16.67 -23.51
CA VAL A 215 -10.67 17.02 -22.25
C VAL A 215 -10.35 15.98 -21.18
N SER A 216 -10.48 14.68 -21.51
CA SER A 216 -10.10 13.61 -20.59
C SER A 216 -8.60 13.61 -20.30
N ALA A 217 -7.76 13.88 -21.31
CA ALA A 217 -6.32 14.00 -21.15
C ALA A 217 -5.96 15.08 -20.13
N LEU A 218 -6.43 16.32 -20.33
CA LEU A 218 -6.13 17.41 -19.41
C LEU A 218 -6.73 17.19 -18.02
N MET A 219 -7.94 16.63 -17.95
CA MET A 219 -8.60 16.32 -16.68
C MET A 219 -7.76 15.36 -15.84
N TRP A 220 -7.32 14.24 -16.42
CA TRP A 220 -6.50 13.25 -15.72
C TRP A 220 -5.09 13.77 -15.38
N LEU A 221 -4.46 14.53 -16.29
CA LEU A 221 -3.16 15.15 -16.02
C LEU A 221 -3.23 16.15 -14.85
N LEU A 222 -4.28 16.97 -14.78
CA LEU A 222 -4.47 17.91 -13.67
C LEU A 222 -4.69 17.17 -12.35
N ARG A 223 -5.49 16.09 -12.34
CA ARG A 223 -5.66 15.25 -11.15
C ARG A 223 -4.33 14.63 -10.70
N GLY A 224 -3.57 14.06 -11.63
CA GLY A 224 -2.24 13.52 -11.34
C GLY A 224 -1.31 14.59 -10.74
N GLN A 225 -1.31 15.80 -11.30
CA GLN A 225 -0.53 16.92 -10.76
C GLN A 225 -1.00 17.34 -9.35
N TYR A 226 -2.31 17.43 -9.10
CA TYR A 226 -2.85 17.74 -7.77
C TYR A 226 -2.53 16.67 -6.74
N GLY A 227 -2.48 15.40 -7.18
CA GLY A 227 -2.03 14.25 -6.39
C GLY A 227 -0.51 14.15 -6.23
N GLY A 228 0.27 15.06 -6.82
CA GLY A 228 1.73 15.12 -6.67
C GLY A 228 2.55 14.36 -7.71
N SER A 229 1.92 13.77 -8.74
CA SER A 229 2.64 13.10 -9.82
C SER A 229 3.39 14.09 -10.70
N GLN A 230 4.71 13.93 -10.77
CA GLN A 230 5.56 14.72 -11.66
C GLN A 230 5.42 14.29 -13.13
N LEU A 231 4.95 13.06 -13.37
CA LEU A 231 4.79 12.46 -14.69
C LEU A 231 3.77 13.21 -15.55
N ALA A 232 2.85 13.96 -14.94
CA ALA A 232 1.85 14.74 -15.68
C ALA A 232 2.46 15.98 -16.36
N THR A 233 3.50 16.57 -15.76
CA THR A 233 4.04 17.89 -16.12
C THR A 233 4.38 18.03 -17.59
N PRO A 234 5.10 17.08 -18.23
CA PRO A 234 5.50 17.23 -19.64
C PRO A 234 4.33 17.26 -20.63
N PHE A 235 3.13 16.82 -20.23
CA PHE A 235 1.98 16.67 -21.11
C PHE A 235 0.95 17.80 -20.97
N ILE A 236 0.93 18.53 -19.85
CA ILE A 236 -0.11 19.54 -19.58
C ILE A 236 -0.10 20.65 -20.62
N ASP A 237 1.04 21.30 -20.86
CA ASP A 237 1.12 22.42 -21.81
C ASP A 237 0.86 21.98 -23.27
N PRO A 238 1.44 20.86 -23.76
CA PRO A 238 1.08 20.32 -25.08
C PRO A 238 -0.41 20.05 -25.26
N VAL A 239 -1.07 19.44 -24.27
CA VAL A 239 -2.52 19.18 -24.33
C VAL A 239 -3.29 20.51 -24.39
N ARG A 240 -2.99 21.45 -23.48
CA ARG A 240 -3.65 22.76 -23.43
C ARG A 240 -3.51 23.55 -24.72
N ALA A 241 -2.37 23.48 -25.40
CA ALA A 241 -2.14 24.18 -26.66
C ALA A 241 -3.09 23.74 -27.79
N SER A 242 -3.64 22.53 -27.70
CA SER A 242 -4.59 21.97 -28.69
C SER A 242 -6.06 22.23 -28.39
N MET A 243 -6.39 22.90 -27.27
CA MET A 243 -7.75 23.00 -26.73
C MET A 243 -8.32 24.42 -26.82
N SER A 244 -9.64 24.51 -26.96
CA SER A 244 -10.38 25.76 -26.73
C SER A 244 -10.37 26.14 -25.25
N ASP A 245 -10.61 27.40 -24.92
CA ASP A 245 -10.70 27.83 -23.52
C ASP A 245 -11.89 27.19 -22.79
N ALA A 246 -13.01 27.00 -23.49
CA ALA A 246 -14.17 26.28 -22.96
C ALA A 246 -13.84 24.82 -22.57
N ASP A 247 -13.04 24.13 -23.39
CA ASP A 247 -12.62 22.76 -23.10
C ASP A 247 -11.61 22.69 -21.94
N LYS A 248 -10.69 23.67 -21.84
CA LYS A 248 -9.77 23.78 -20.71
C LYS A 248 -10.52 23.97 -19.40
N ASP A 249 -11.50 24.88 -19.39
CA ASP A 249 -12.34 25.15 -18.23
C ASP A 249 -13.18 23.93 -17.85
N ARG A 250 -13.72 23.22 -18.84
CA ARG A 250 -14.44 21.96 -18.63
C ARG A 250 -13.54 20.90 -18.00
N ALA A 251 -12.35 20.66 -18.54
CA ALA A 251 -11.41 19.68 -18.03
C ALA A 251 -10.99 20.00 -16.59
N LYS A 252 -10.73 21.28 -16.28
CA LYS A 252 -10.39 21.73 -14.93
C LYS A 252 -11.52 21.45 -13.93
N LYS A 253 -12.77 21.82 -14.27
CA LYS A 253 -13.94 21.52 -13.42
C LYS A 253 -14.09 20.02 -13.16
N LEU A 254 -13.92 19.21 -14.20
CA LEU A 254 -13.98 17.75 -14.07
C LEU A 254 -12.85 17.20 -13.19
N ALA A 255 -11.66 17.80 -13.20
CA ALA A 255 -10.53 17.38 -12.37
C ALA A 255 -10.77 17.63 -10.86
N GLU A 256 -11.55 18.67 -10.53
CA GLU A 256 -11.87 19.06 -9.15
C GLU A 256 -13.04 18.25 -8.55
N MET A 257 -13.81 17.53 -9.38
CA MET A 257 -14.92 16.69 -8.89
C MET A 257 -14.40 15.48 -8.10
N PRO A 258 -15.17 14.93 -7.14
CA PRO A 258 -14.85 13.63 -6.54
C PRO A 258 -14.73 12.54 -7.61
N LEU A 259 -13.84 11.57 -7.40
CA LEU A 259 -13.80 10.38 -8.23
C LEU A 259 -15.10 9.58 -8.04
N PRO A 260 -15.62 8.93 -9.08
CA PRO A 260 -16.75 8.03 -8.92
C PRO A 260 -16.36 6.91 -7.95
N GLU A 261 -17.32 6.45 -7.14
CA GLU A 261 -17.05 5.32 -6.25
C GLU A 261 -16.61 4.11 -7.10
N PRO A 262 -15.51 3.43 -6.72
CA PRO A 262 -15.06 2.26 -7.43
C PRO A 262 -16.17 1.21 -7.39
N VAL A 263 -16.57 0.72 -8.56
CA VAL A 263 -17.56 -0.36 -8.66
C VAL A 263 -16.96 -1.60 -7.98
N SER A 264 -17.68 -2.12 -6.98
CA SER A 264 -17.32 -3.31 -6.19
C SER A 264 -17.14 -4.56 -7.03
#